data_AF-A0AAW1LPF5-F1
#
_entry.id   AF-A0AAW1LPF5-F1
#
_cell.length_a   1.000
_cell.length_b   1.000
_cell.length_c   1.000
_cell.angle_alpha   90.00
_cell.angle_beta   90.00
_cell.angle_gamma   90.00
#
_symmetry.space_group_name_H-M   'P 1'
#
loop_
_entity.id
_entity.type
_entity.pdbx_description
1 polymer ?
#
loop_
_entity_poly.entity_id
_entity_poly.type
_entity_poly.pdbx_seq_one_letter_code
_entity_poly.pdbx_strand_id
1 'polypeptide(L)'
;MKKNVTFLILFSVTMGFCWLTYNVSTIFLLKPQNSRINKPGQTDPVIEMAEHNRKHNTNPTPKYHVVVTANDTPYSKWQCRIMYYWYKKVKDLNGSDMGGFTRVLHSGRVDNLMEEIPTFVVDPLPKGVDKGYVVLNRPWAFVQWLANATIEEEYVLMAEPDHIFVKPLPNLSKGNYPAAYPFFYIKPAENENIIRKFYPRGLISDVDPIGNSPVIISKSLLKEIAPTWMNVSLRIKYDTEADAKFGWVQEMYAYAIASALHGVKHSLHKNFMVQPPFDRVLGNSYIIHYTYGNEYSLKGELMYGKIGEWRFEKRMYLTQPPPRNLTLPPPGVPETVVRLVKMLNEASANIPGWEKL
;
A
#
# COMPACT_ATOMS: atom_id res chain seq x y z
N MET A 1 17.13 -7.44 -35.18
CA MET A 1 17.65 -8.19 -34.01
C MET A 1 18.50 -7.36 -33.04
N LYS A 2 19.39 -6.45 -33.46
CA LYS A 2 20.24 -5.68 -32.53
C LYS A 2 19.51 -4.65 -31.63
N LYS A 3 18.39 -4.05 -32.07
CA LYS A 3 17.64 -3.05 -31.27
C LYS A 3 16.89 -3.61 -30.05
N ASN A 4 16.47 -4.88 -30.08
CA ASN A 4 15.70 -5.49 -28.98
C ASN A 4 16.59 -5.94 -27.82
N VAL A 5 17.85 -6.25 -28.09
CA VAL A 5 18.85 -6.63 -27.07
C VAL A 5 19.30 -5.40 -26.27
N THR A 6 19.45 -4.24 -26.93
CA THR A 6 19.80 -2.99 -26.25
C THR A 6 18.69 -2.49 -25.31
N PHE A 7 17.41 -2.70 -25.66
CA PHE A 7 16.27 -2.34 -24.81
C PHE A 7 16.15 -3.24 -23.57
N LEU A 8 16.41 -4.55 -23.72
CA LEU A 8 16.46 -5.48 -22.58
C LEU A 8 17.62 -5.15 -21.62
N ILE A 9 18.78 -4.77 -22.15
CA ILE A 9 19.96 -4.43 -21.34
C ILE A 9 19.75 -3.12 -20.57
N LEU A 10 19.16 -2.08 -21.19
CA LEU A 10 18.84 -0.82 -20.50
C LEU A 10 17.74 -1.00 -19.42
N PHE A 11 16.75 -1.87 -19.67
CA PHE A 11 15.70 -2.19 -18.71
C PHE A 11 16.23 -3.00 -17.51
N SER A 12 17.22 -3.89 -17.75
CA SER A 12 17.90 -4.68 -16.71
C SER A 12 18.81 -3.82 -15.83
N VAL A 13 19.50 -2.83 -16.42
CA VAL A 13 20.43 -1.94 -15.70
C VAL A 13 19.69 -0.92 -14.83
N THR A 14 18.50 -0.46 -15.23
CA THR A 14 17.68 0.48 -14.45
C THR A 14 16.97 -0.20 -13.26
N MET A 15 16.47 -1.43 -13.43
CA MET A 15 15.98 -2.25 -12.30
C MET A 15 17.11 -2.75 -11.38
N GLY A 16 18.29 -3.04 -11.93
CA GLY A 16 19.48 -3.38 -11.14
C GLY A 16 19.96 -2.23 -10.25
N PHE A 17 19.86 -0.98 -10.72
CA PHE A 17 20.14 0.21 -9.90
C PHE A 17 19.10 0.44 -8.79
N CYS A 18 17.82 0.13 -9.04
CA CYS A 18 16.81 0.07 -7.96
C CYS A 18 17.15 -1.04 -6.96
N TRP A 19 17.69 -2.17 -7.39
CA TRP A 19 18.10 -3.26 -6.50
C TRP A 19 19.31 -2.89 -5.63
N LEU A 20 20.32 -2.22 -6.19
CA LEU A 20 21.52 -1.78 -5.46
C LEU A 20 21.22 -0.63 -4.49
N THR A 21 20.45 0.38 -4.90
CA THR A 21 20.07 1.48 -4.01
C THR A 21 19.13 1.02 -2.88
N TYR A 22 18.25 0.05 -3.15
CA TYR A 22 17.37 -0.57 -2.14
C TYR A 22 18.14 -1.39 -1.11
N ASN A 23 19.07 -2.25 -1.54
CA ASN A 23 19.87 -3.06 -0.61
C ASN A 23 20.80 -2.19 0.24
N VAL A 24 21.46 -1.19 -0.36
CA VAL A 24 22.39 -0.29 0.37
C VAL A 24 21.62 0.58 1.38
N SER A 25 20.44 1.10 1.03
CA SER A 25 19.62 1.87 1.99
C SER A 25 19.11 1.02 3.15
N THR A 26 18.78 -0.26 2.94
CA THR A 26 18.39 -1.15 4.04
C THR A 26 19.54 -1.57 4.97
N ILE A 27 20.78 -1.62 4.48
CA ILE A 27 21.97 -1.87 5.33
C ILE A 27 22.27 -0.66 6.23
N PHE A 28 22.06 0.57 5.75
CA PHE A 28 22.27 1.78 6.55
C PHE A 28 21.11 2.12 7.50
N LEU A 29 19.90 1.63 7.24
CA LEU A 29 18.71 1.84 8.08
C LEU A 29 18.56 0.81 9.21
N LEU A 30 19.24 -0.33 9.11
CA LEU A 30 19.22 -1.40 10.13
C LEU A 30 20.53 -1.42 10.93
N LYS A 31 20.83 -0.33 11.67
CA LYS A 31 21.67 -0.47 12.87
C LYS A 31 20.77 -0.86 14.04
N PRO A 32 21.09 -1.93 14.79
CA PRO A 32 20.33 -2.26 15.99
C PRO A 32 20.50 -1.12 16.99
N GLN A 33 19.40 -0.50 17.38
CA GLN A 33 19.40 0.44 18.50
C GLN A 33 19.59 -0.40 19.77
N ASN A 34 20.80 -0.41 20.31
CA ASN A 34 21.10 -1.04 21.59
C ASN A 34 20.11 -0.55 22.65
N SER A 35 19.40 -1.50 23.26
CA SER A 35 18.52 -1.29 24.40
C SER A 35 19.27 -0.61 25.54
N ARG A 36 19.05 0.69 25.72
CA ARG A 36 19.46 1.38 26.94
C ARG A 36 18.44 1.11 28.03
N ILE A 37 18.95 0.57 29.12
CA ILE A 37 18.30 0.37 30.41
C ILE A 37 17.67 1.69 30.87
N ASN A 38 16.35 1.67 31.12
CA ASN A 38 15.61 2.81 31.67
C ASN A 38 16.08 3.12 33.10
N LYS A 39 16.49 4.37 33.34
CA LYS A 39 16.49 4.96 34.69
C LYS A 39 15.07 5.43 35.02
N PRO A 40 14.57 5.26 36.26
CA PRO A 40 13.24 5.69 36.63
C PRO A 40 13.21 7.20 36.89
N GLY A 41 12.24 7.91 36.29
CA GLY A 41 11.95 9.31 36.62
C GLY A 41 12.03 10.27 35.45
N GLN A 42 11.17 10.11 34.44
CA GLN A 42 10.75 11.22 33.59
C GLN A 42 9.37 10.87 33.00
N THR A 43 8.33 11.49 33.52
CA THR A 43 6.95 11.32 33.06
C THR A 43 6.76 12.07 31.74
N ASP A 44 6.60 11.33 30.64
CA ASP A 44 5.98 11.85 29.42
C ASP A 44 4.51 12.17 29.72
N PRO A 45 3.95 13.29 29.23
CA PRO A 45 2.52 13.54 29.33
C PRO A 45 1.81 12.59 28.37
N VAL A 46 1.42 11.43 28.90
CA VAL A 46 0.39 10.58 28.29
C VAL A 46 -0.90 11.40 28.33
N ILE A 47 -1.33 11.90 27.18
CA ILE A 47 -2.73 12.29 27.02
C ILE A 47 -3.52 10.98 27.16
N GLU A 48 -4.10 10.81 28.34
CA GLU A 48 -4.98 9.71 28.66
C GLU A 48 -6.12 9.72 27.63
N MET A 49 -6.17 8.69 26.80
CA MET A 49 -7.23 8.51 25.83
C MET A 49 -8.49 8.17 26.64
N ALA A 50 -9.32 9.19 26.89
CA ALA A 50 -10.59 8.99 27.57
C ALA A 50 -11.36 7.87 26.87
N GLU A 51 -11.62 6.77 27.59
CA GLU A 51 -12.56 5.75 27.19
C GLU A 51 -13.95 6.40 27.13
N HIS A 52 -14.25 7.02 26.00
CA HIS A 52 -15.57 7.56 25.77
C HIS A 52 -16.52 6.38 25.59
N ASN A 53 -17.29 6.14 26.65
CA ASN A 53 -18.45 5.28 26.71
C ASN A 53 -19.07 5.09 25.34
N ARG A 54 -19.05 3.84 24.84
CA ARG A 54 -19.81 3.42 23.67
C ARG A 54 -21.30 3.63 23.95
N LYS A 55 -21.80 4.84 23.73
CA LYS A 55 -23.19 5.02 23.34
C LYS A 55 -23.32 4.27 22.02
N HIS A 56 -24.08 3.17 22.03
CA HIS A 56 -24.53 2.50 20.83
C HIS A 56 -25.20 3.54 19.94
N ASN A 57 -24.46 4.05 18.97
CA ASN A 57 -25.05 4.81 17.88
C ASN A 57 -25.81 3.78 17.06
N THR A 58 -27.14 3.84 17.10
CA THR A 58 -28.06 2.91 16.45
C THR A 58 -28.08 3.03 14.93
N ASN A 59 -27.30 3.97 14.38
CA ASN A 59 -27.12 4.11 12.94
C ASN A 59 -25.99 3.18 12.46
N PRO A 60 -26.21 2.38 11.40
CA PRO A 60 -25.15 1.62 10.76
C PRO A 60 -23.97 2.55 10.42
N THR A 61 -22.75 2.12 10.74
CA THR A 61 -21.54 2.79 10.28
C THR A 61 -21.56 2.87 8.75
N PRO A 62 -21.29 4.04 8.13
CA PRO A 62 -21.34 4.17 6.67
C PRO A 62 -20.35 3.21 6.00
N LYS A 63 -20.80 2.51 4.97
CA LYS A 63 -19.96 1.62 4.18
C LYS A 63 -18.90 2.38 3.38
N TYR A 64 -17.83 1.71 3.01
CA TYR A 64 -16.81 2.23 2.10
C TYR A 64 -16.60 1.33 0.87
N HIS A 65 -16.38 1.95 -0.28
CA HIS A 65 -16.01 1.26 -1.51
C HIS A 65 -14.53 0.88 -1.48
N VAL A 66 -14.18 -0.37 -1.75
CA VAL A 66 -12.78 -0.80 -1.85
C VAL A 66 -12.28 -0.50 -3.26
N VAL A 67 -11.17 0.21 -3.38
CA VAL A 67 -10.56 0.50 -4.69
C VAL A 67 -9.09 0.12 -4.69
N VAL A 68 -8.67 -0.53 -5.78
CA VAL A 68 -7.27 -0.88 -6.04
C VAL A 68 -6.87 -0.38 -7.41
N THR A 69 -5.72 0.29 -7.50
CA THR A 69 -5.14 0.66 -8.80
C THR A 69 -4.24 -0.45 -9.31
N ALA A 70 -4.36 -0.79 -10.59
CA ALA A 70 -3.66 -1.93 -11.19
C ALA A 70 -3.24 -1.64 -12.63
N ASN A 71 -2.19 -2.35 -13.07
CA ASN A 71 -1.81 -2.45 -14.49
C ASN A 71 -2.16 -3.83 -15.05
N ASP A 72 -1.93 -4.02 -16.35
CA ASP A 72 -2.26 -5.26 -17.09
C ASP A 72 -1.18 -6.36 -16.97
N THR A 73 -0.17 -6.19 -16.12
CA THR A 73 0.92 -7.17 -15.98
C THR A 73 0.45 -8.43 -15.22
N PRO A 74 1.00 -9.62 -15.54
CA PRO A 74 0.73 -10.84 -14.78
C PRO A 74 0.96 -10.66 -13.28
N TYR A 75 2.03 -9.94 -12.91
CA TYR A 75 2.34 -9.56 -11.54
C TYR A 75 1.16 -8.86 -10.84
N SER A 76 0.63 -7.78 -11.41
CA SER A 76 -0.50 -7.04 -10.81
C SER A 76 -1.78 -7.87 -10.82
N LYS A 77 -2.03 -8.63 -11.89
CA LYS A 77 -3.20 -9.49 -12.06
C LYS A 77 -3.34 -10.50 -10.93
N TRP A 78 -2.33 -11.32 -10.66
CA TRP A 78 -2.46 -12.36 -9.63
C TRP A 78 -2.64 -11.78 -8.24
N GLN A 79 -1.98 -10.66 -7.94
CA GLN A 79 -2.14 -9.94 -6.67
C GLN A 79 -3.61 -9.47 -6.49
N CYS A 80 -4.18 -8.83 -7.53
CA CYS A 80 -5.58 -8.39 -7.51
C CYS A 80 -6.56 -9.56 -7.30
N ARG A 81 -6.32 -10.72 -7.91
CA ARG A 81 -7.18 -11.91 -7.74
C ARG A 81 -7.15 -12.44 -6.31
N ILE A 82 -5.97 -12.50 -5.67
CA ILE A 82 -5.84 -12.88 -4.25
C ILE A 82 -6.59 -11.88 -3.36
N MET A 83 -6.36 -10.58 -3.55
CA MET A 83 -7.04 -9.53 -2.80
C MET A 83 -8.56 -9.63 -2.95
N TYR A 84 -9.06 -9.80 -4.18
CA TYR A 84 -10.50 -9.88 -4.47
C TYR A 84 -11.14 -11.15 -3.87
N TYR A 85 -10.44 -12.29 -3.89
CA TYR A 85 -10.88 -13.50 -3.20
C TYR A 85 -11.10 -13.24 -1.71
N TRP A 86 -10.14 -12.61 -1.03
CA TRP A 86 -10.24 -12.33 0.40
C TRP A 86 -11.24 -11.23 0.73
N TYR A 87 -11.38 -10.21 -0.12
CA TYR A 87 -12.47 -9.24 -0.02
C TYR A 87 -13.84 -9.95 -0.01
N LYS A 88 -14.10 -10.85 -0.96
CA LYS A 88 -15.37 -11.60 -1.01
C LYS A 88 -15.59 -12.46 0.25
N LYS A 89 -14.53 -12.99 0.85
CA LYS A 89 -14.63 -13.80 2.07
C LYS A 89 -15.01 -12.99 3.31
N VAL A 90 -14.60 -11.72 3.39
CA VAL A 90 -14.78 -10.92 4.61
C VAL A 90 -15.87 -9.85 4.50
N LYS A 91 -16.27 -9.44 3.30
CA LYS A 91 -17.17 -8.29 3.09
C LYS A 91 -18.51 -8.40 3.81
N ASP A 92 -19.10 -9.60 3.86
CA ASP A 92 -20.45 -9.85 4.38
C ASP A 92 -20.43 -10.43 5.81
N LEU A 93 -19.25 -10.52 6.42
CA LEU A 93 -19.10 -10.95 7.80
C LEU A 93 -19.48 -9.82 8.77
N ASN A 94 -19.97 -10.18 9.96
CA ASN A 94 -20.33 -9.21 10.99
C ASN A 94 -19.13 -8.32 11.36
N GLY A 95 -19.36 -7.01 11.45
CA GLY A 95 -18.34 -5.99 11.72
C GLY A 95 -17.56 -5.51 10.48
N SER A 96 -17.94 -5.94 9.28
CA SER A 96 -17.44 -5.39 8.02
C SER A 96 -18.33 -4.22 7.56
N ASP A 97 -17.69 -3.09 7.24
CA ASP A 97 -18.35 -1.97 6.54
C ASP A 97 -17.92 -1.90 5.06
N MET A 98 -17.40 -3.00 4.51
CA MET A 98 -17.05 -3.07 3.09
C MET A 98 -18.30 -3.02 2.20
N GLY A 99 -18.32 -2.08 1.27
CA GLY A 99 -19.29 -1.97 0.19
C GLY A 99 -18.78 -2.65 -1.09
N GLY A 100 -18.94 -1.98 -2.22
CA GLY A 100 -18.44 -2.41 -3.53
C GLY A 100 -16.92 -2.50 -3.62
N PHE A 101 -16.44 -3.06 -4.73
CA PHE A 101 -15.03 -3.20 -5.05
C PHE A 101 -14.79 -2.78 -6.50
N THR A 102 -13.77 -1.95 -6.75
CA THR A 102 -13.34 -1.61 -8.11
C THR A 102 -11.83 -1.81 -8.25
N ARG A 103 -11.43 -2.53 -9.30
CA ARG A 103 -10.08 -2.49 -9.84
C ARG A 103 -9.99 -1.37 -10.89
N VAL A 104 -9.25 -0.31 -10.61
CA VAL A 104 -9.01 0.75 -11.59
C VAL A 104 -7.80 0.35 -12.44
N LEU A 105 -8.07 -0.08 -13.67
CA LEU A 105 -7.08 -0.57 -14.61
C LEU A 105 -6.53 0.58 -15.45
N HIS A 106 -5.31 1.01 -15.15
CA HIS A 106 -4.68 2.18 -15.77
C HIS A 106 -3.74 1.82 -16.93
N SER A 107 -4.06 0.75 -17.66
CA SER A 107 -3.36 0.35 -18.89
C SER A 107 -3.95 0.99 -20.15
N GLY A 108 -5.11 1.64 -20.04
CA GLY A 108 -5.89 2.16 -21.18
C GLY A 108 -6.58 1.06 -22.00
N ARG A 109 -6.53 -0.20 -21.58
CA ARG A 109 -7.10 -1.33 -22.33
C ARG A 109 -7.77 -2.34 -21.41
N VAL A 110 -8.86 -2.92 -21.89
CA VAL A 110 -9.55 -4.03 -21.21
C VAL A 110 -8.63 -5.25 -21.10
N ASP A 111 -8.83 -6.07 -20.06
CA ASP A 111 -8.18 -7.37 -19.92
C ASP A 111 -9.19 -8.44 -19.48
N ASN A 112 -8.74 -9.70 -19.46
CA ASN A 112 -9.55 -10.86 -19.06
C ASN A 112 -10.02 -10.84 -17.60
N LEU A 113 -9.37 -10.09 -16.70
CA LEU A 113 -9.83 -10.04 -15.31
C LEU A 113 -11.11 -9.23 -15.13
N MET A 114 -11.55 -8.48 -16.15
CA MET A 114 -12.84 -7.79 -16.11
C MET A 114 -14.03 -8.76 -16.02
N GLU A 115 -13.85 -10.02 -16.41
CA GLU A 115 -14.86 -11.08 -16.24
C GLU A 115 -14.98 -11.56 -14.79
N GLU A 116 -13.95 -11.33 -13.97
CA GLU A 116 -13.87 -11.80 -12.57
C GLU A 116 -14.00 -10.67 -11.55
N ILE A 117 -13.37 -9.52 -11.81
CA ILE A 117 -13.23 -8.40 -10.88
C ILE A 117 -13.89 -7.17 -11.49
N PRO A 118 -14.85 -6.51 -10.81
CA PRO A 118 -15.41 -5.26 -11.29
C PRO A 118 -14.29 -4.25 -11.55
N THR A 119 -14.18 -3.80 -12.80
CA THR A 119 -13.04 -3.05 -13.29
C THR A 119 -13.50 -1.78 -13.98
N PHE A 120 -12.80 -0.68 -13.70
CA PHE A 120 -12.96 0.58 -14.41
C PHE A 120 -11.66 0.89 -15.17
N VAL A 121 -11.71 0.96 -16.50
CA VAL A 121 -10.53 1.21 -17.33
C VAL A 121 -10.31 2.71 -17.45
N VAL A 122 -9.07 3.13 -17.26
CA VAL A 122 -8.64 4.52 -17.38
C VAL A 122 -7.36 4.61 -18.20
N ASP A 123 -7.12 5.77 -18.79
CA ASP A 123 -5.92 5.98 -19.60
C ASP A 123 -4.68 6.12 -18.71
N PRO A 124 -3.52 5.56 -19.12
CA PRO A 124 -2.26 5.86 -18.47
C PRO A 124 -1.89 7.33 -18.68
N LEU A 125 -0.87 7.79 -17.95
CA LEU A 125 -0.25 9.06 -18.23
C LEU A 125 0.32 9.10 -19.65
N PRO A 126 0.33 10.29 -20.30
CA PRO A 126 0.99 10.44 -21.58
C PRO A 126 2.46 9.99 -21.50
N LYS A 127 2.93 9.37 -22.59
CA LYS A 127 4.26 8.78 -22.66
C LYS A 127 5.34 9.78 -22.25
N GLY A 128 6.17 9.39 -21.28
CA GLY A 128 7.32 10.17 -20.81
C GLY A 128 7.01 11.16 -19.68
N VAL A 129 5.72 11.41 -19.38
CA VAL A 129 5.32 12.27 -18.25
C VAL A 129 5.73 11.65 -16.91
N ASP A 130 5.66 10.33 -16.82
CA ASP A 130 6.03 9.58 -15.61
C ASP A 130 7.56 9.49 -15.37
N LYS A 131 8.38 9.88 -16.36
CA LYS A 131 9.85 9.73 -16.35
C LYS A 131 10.30 8.32 -15.89
N GLY A 132 9.55 7.28 -16.30
CA GLY A 132 9.83 5.89 -15.93
C GLY A 132 9.39 5.49 -14.50
N TYR A 133 8.80 6.40 -13.72
CA TYR A 133 8.20 6.08 -12.43
C TYR A 133 6.70 5.79 -12.59
N VAL A 134 6.40 4.54 -12.95
CA VAL A 134 5.05 4.08 -13.31
C VAL A 134 3.99 4.29 -12.23
N VAL A 135 4.38 4.48 -10.98
CA VAL A 135 3.48 4.74 -9.84
C VAL A 135 2.69 6.05 -10.02
N LEU A 136 3.19 7.02 -10.82
CA LEU A 136 2.44 8.24 -11.13
C LEU A 136 1.12 8.01 -11.87
N ASN A 137 0.92 6.84 -12.49
CA ASN A 137 -0.36 6.49 -13.07
C ASN A 137 -1.48 6.36 -12.02
N ARG A 138 -1.13 6.13 -10.75
CA ARG A 138 -2.11 5.97 -9.66
C ARG A 138 -2.91 7.24 -9.37
N PRO A 139 -2.30 8.38 -9.01
CA PRO A 139 -3.09 9.60 -8.79
C PRO A 139 -3.90 9.98 -10.04
N TRP A 140 -3.35 9.76 -11.24
CA TRP A 140 -4.07 9.99 -12.49
C TRP A 140 -5.29 9.06 -12.68
N ALA A 141 -5.14 7.79 -12.30
CA ALA A 141 -6.22 6.83 -12.32
C ALA A 141 -7.35 7.22 -11.35
N PHE A 142 -7.00 7.72 -10.16
CA PHE A 142 -7.99 8.23 -9.21
C PHE A 142 -8.75 9.44 -9.75
N VAL A 143 -8.06 10.41 -10.38
CA VAL A 143 -8.72 11.57 -11.00
C VAL A 143 -9.77 11.13 -12.02
N GLN A 144 -9.42 10.23 -12.94
CA GLN A 144 -10.34 9.73 -13.96
C GLN A 144 -11.48 8.89 -13.38
N TRP A 145 -11.18 7.99 -12.44
CA TRP A 145 -12.17 7.12 -11.81
C TRP A 145 -13.19 7.92 -11.00
N LEU A 146 -12.74 8.87 -10.17
CA LEU A 146 -13.63 9.70 -9.35
C LEU A 146 -14.51 10.65 -10.18
N ALA A 147 -14.01 11.07 -11.36
CA ALA A 147 -14.77 11.91 -12.27
C ALA A 147 -15.91 11.15 -12.95
N ASN A 148 -15.68 9.89 -13.33
CA ASN A 148 -16.53 9.20 -14.30
C ASN A 148 -17.24 7.95 -13.75
N ALA A 149 -16.77 7.36 -12.66
CA ALA A 149 -17.38 6.16 -12.09
C ALA A 149 -18.57 6.49 -11.19
N THR A 150 -19.57 5.61 -11.21
CA THR A 150 -20.65 5.62 -10.22
C THR A 150 -20.19 4.83 -9.00
N ILE A 151 -20.08 5.50 -7.86
CA ILE A 151 -19.67 4.93 -6.57
C ILE A 151 -20.83 5.14 -5.61
N GLU A 152 -21.45 4.06 -5.15
CA GLU A 152 -22.61 4.12 -4.25
C GLU A 152 -22.20 4.60 -2.86
N GLU A 153 -21.09 4.10 -2.33
CA GLU A 153 -20.65 4.39 -0.97
C GLU A 153 -20.14 5.82 -0.80
N GLU A 154 -20.32 6.36 0.41
CA GLU A 154 -19.84 7.70 0.79
C GLU A 154 -18.34 7.73 1.09
N TYR A 155 -17.77 6.59 1.45
CA TYR A 155 -16.35 6.43 1.78
C TYR A 155 -15.65 5.51 0.78
N VAL A 156 -14.33 5.64 0.69
CA VAL A 156 -13.47 4.84 -0.18
C VAL A 156 -12.28 4.35 0.63
N LEU A 157 -12.01 3.04 0.56
CA LEU A 157 -10.73 2.45 0.97
C LEU A 157 -9.80 2.42 -0.24
N MET A 158 -8.79 3.28 -0.26
CA MET A 158 -7.66 3.17 -1.17
C MET A 158 -6.75 2.04 -0.70
N ALA A 159 -6.59 1.00 -1.52
CA ALA A 159 -5.82 -0.20 -1.20
C ALA A 159 -4.79 -0.54 -2.31
N GLU A 160 -3.86 -1.45 -2.00
CA GLU A 160 -2.86 -1.97 -2.94
C GLU A 160 -3.16 -3.41 -3.36
N PRO A 161 -2.73 -3.86 -4.57
CA PRO A 161 -2.91 -5.24 -5.01
C PRO A 161 -2.35 -6.28 -4.05
N ASP A 162 -1.30 -5.96 -3.29
CA ASP A 162 -0.66 -6.83 -2.31
C ASP A 162 -1.21 -6.67 -0.88
N HIS A 163 -2.45 -6.22 -0.75
CA HIS A 163 -3.22 -6.29 0.47
C HIS A 163 -4.04 -7.59 0.53
N ILE A 164 -3.98 -8.27 1.68
CA ILE A 164 -4.86 -9.39 2.00
C ILE A 164 -5.69 -9.02 3.23
N PHE A 165 -7.02 -9.02 3.08
CA PHE A 165 -7.92 -8.82 4.21
C PHE A 165 -7.99 -10.09 5.07
N VAL A 166 -7.57 -9.99 6.33
CA VAL A 166 -7.51 -11.13 7.24
C VAL A 166 -8.78 -11.37 8.04
N LYS A 167 -9.63 -10.33 8.17
CA LYS A 167 -10.87 -10.33 8.95
C LYS A 167 -11.77 -9.16 8.52
N PRO A 168 -13.03 -9.08 9.02
CA PRO A 168 -13.94 -7.97 8.75
C PRO A 168 -13.31 -6.63 9.11
N LEU A 169 -13.36 -5.64 8.21
CA LEU A 169 -12.79 -4.31 8.43
C LEU A 169 -13.93 -3.29 8.55
N PRO A 170 -14.16 -2.71 9.74
CA PRO A 170 -15.11 -1.63 9.91
C PRO A 170 -14.58 -0.34 9.28
N ASN A 171 -15.45 0.64 9.07
CA ASN A 171 -15.07 1.97 8.64
C ASN A 171 -14.31 2.64 9.79
N LEU A 172 -12.98 2.72 9.64
CA LEU A 172 -12.10 3.33 10.64
C LEU A 172 -12.14 4.86 10.62
N SER A 173 -12.66 5.47 9.55
CA SER A 173 -12.75 6.92 9.43
C SER A 173 -13.85 7.49 10.34
N LYS A 174 -13.71 8.76 10.74
CA LYS A 174 -14.68 9.44 11.61
C LYS A 174 -15.01 10.82 11.07
N GLY A 175 -16.19 10.97 10.47
CA GLY A 175 -16.62 12.24 9.88
C GLY A 175 -15.63 12.73 8.83
N ASN A 176 -15.03 13.90 9.06
CA ASN A 176 -14.03 14.53 8.19
C ASN A 176 -12.58 14.11 8.47
N TYR A 177 -12.36 13.11 9.34
CA TYR A 177 -11.03 12.59 9.64
C TYR A 177 -10.85 11.22 8.98
N PRO A 178 -10.15 11.14 7.82
CA PRO A 178 -9.86 9.87 7.18
C PRO A 178 -8.99 8.99 8.08
N ALA A 179 -9.10 7.67 7.94
CA ALA A 179 -8.23 6.73 8.65
C ALA A 179 -7.04 6.34 7.77
N ALA A 180 -5.83 6.38 8.30
CA ALA A 180 -4.62 6.03 7.55
C ALA A 180 -3.64 5.20 8.39
N TYR A 181 -2.79 4.43 7.71
CA TYR A 181 -1.66 3.77 8.34
C TYR A 181 -0.45 4.72 8.45
N PRO A 182 0.19 4.83 9.63
CA PRO A 182 1.41 5.64 9.78
C PRO A 182 2.64 4.88 9.26
N PHE A 183 3.31 5.44 8.27
CA PHE A 183 4.53 4.88 7.70
C PHE A 183 5.77 5.43 8.37
N PHE A 184 6.56 4.57 9.03
CA PHE A 184 7.74 4.99 9.79
C PHE A 184 8.83 5.67 8.93
N TYR A 185 8.81 5.45 7.62
CA TYR A 185 9.75 6.05 6.65
C TYR A 185 9.23 7.35 6.01
N ILE A 186 7.95 7.71 6.23
CA ILE A 186 7.42 9.03 5.85
C ILE A 186 7.62 9.95 7.05
N LYS A 187 8.56 10.86 6.94
CA LYS A 187 9.03 11.69 8.05
C LYS A 187 9.01 13.17 7.66
N PRO A 188 7.84 13.84 7.73
CA PRO A 188 7.71 15.22 7.29
C PRO A 188 8.64 16.20 8.01
N ALA A 189 8.80 16.06 9.34
CA ALA A 189 9.70 16.89 10.13
C ALA A 189 11.18 16.79 9.70
N GLU A 190 11.65 15.59 9.33
CA GLU A 190 13.04 15.39 8.84
C GLU A 190 13.24 15.90 7.40
N ASN A 191 12.15 16.19 6.67
CA ASN A 191 12.18 16.57 5.26
C ASN A 191 11.56 17.96 5.00
N GLU A 192 11.45 18.81 6.03
CA GLU A 192 10.80 20.12 5.95
C GLU A 192 11.29 20.94 4.75
N ASN A 193 12.60 21.11 4.59
CA ASN A 193 13.18 21.94 3.52
C ASN A 193 12.69 21.54 2.11
N ILE A 194 12.56 20.24 1.86
CA ILE A 194 12.09 19.74 0.56
C ILE A 194 10.57 19.84 0.45
N ILE A 195 9.85 19.54 1.53
CA ILE A 195 8.39 19.66 1.58
C ILE A 195 7.94 21.11 1.33
N ARG A 196 8.68 22.11 1.83
CA ARG A 196 8.35 23.54 1.65
C ARG A 196 8.26 23.99 0.19
N LYS A 197 8.91 23.30 -0.74
CA LYS A 197 8.76 23.55 -2.18
C LYS A 197 7.33 23.28 -2.69
N PHE A 198 6.60 22.40 -2.02
CA PHE A 198 5.26 21.95 -2.41
C PHE A 198 4.18 22.33 -1.39
N TYR A 199 4.55 22.58 -0.13
CA TYR A 199 3.72 23.07 0.98
C TYR A 199 4.32 24.35 1.60
N PRO A 200 4.22 25.50 0.92
CA PRO A 200 4.95 26.71 1.30
C PRO A 200 4.40 27.42 2.54
N ARG A 201 3.15 27.15 2.94
CA ARG A 201 2.47 27.76 4.10
C ARG A 201 1.85 26.67 4.97
N GLY A 202 1.68 26.96 6.27
CA GLY A 202 1.16 26.01 7.27
C GLY A 202 2.25 25.35 8.12
N LEU A 203 1.85 24.57 9.12
CA LEU A 203 2.78 23.87 10.01
C LEU A 203 3.24 22.57 9.35
N ILE A 204 4.52 22.17 9.48
CA ILE A 204 4.97 20.87 8.94
C ILE A 204 4.25 19.70 9.60
N SER A 205 3.84 19.86 10.85
CA SER A 205 2.98 18.91 11.55
C SER A 205 1.63 18.70 10.86
N ASP A 206 1.23 19.56 9.91
CA ASP A 206 0.01 19.39 9.12
C ASP A 206 0.15 18.27 8.08
N VAL A 207 1.37 17.98 7.63
CA VAL A 207 1.67 16.85 6.75
C VAL A 207 1.76 15.58 7.60
N ASP A 208 0.78 14.70 7.47
CA ASP A 208 0.75 13.44 8.23
C ASP A 208 1.81 12.44 7.71
N PRO A 209 2.40 11.58 8.57
CA PRO A 209 3.39 10.58 8.18
C PRO A 209 2.74 9.36 7.49
N ILE A 210 2.07 9.59 6.37
CA ILE A 210 1.22 8.61 5.68
C ILE A 210 1.57 8.49 4.18
N GLY A 211 0.96 7.51 3.52
CA GLY A 211 0.77 7.50 2.07
C GLY A 211 -0.70 7.37 1.72
N ASN A 212 -1.01 7.16 0.45
CA ASN A 212 -2.37 7.03 -0.03
C ASN A 212 -3.05 5.69 0.36
N SER A 213 -2.29 4.69 0.81
CA SER A 213 -2.82 3.34 1.03
C SER A 213 -2.13 2.63 2.22
N PRO A 214 -2.87 1.93 3.09
CA PRO A 214 -4.33 1.92 3.17
C PRO A 214 -4.87 3.23 3.77
N VAL A 215 -5.88 3.81 3.13
CA VAL A 215 -6.60 4.98 3.64
C VAL A 215 -8.11 4.82 3.42
N ILE A 216 -8.92 5.02 4.47
CA ILE A 216 -10.37 5.19 4.35
C ILE A 216 -10.70 6.68 4.42
N ILE A 217 -11.23 7.24 3.34
CA ILE A 217 -11.52 8.67 3.18
C ILE A 217 -12.91 8.87 2.58
N SER A 218 -13.59 9.97 2.91
CA SER A 218 -14.85 10.29 2.25
C SER A 218 -14.62 10.56 0.76
N LYS A 219 -15.56 10.12 -0.08
CA LYS A 219 -15.56 10.33 -1.53
C LYS A 219 -15.48 11.80 -1.90
N SER A 220 -16.12 12.69 -1.12
CA SER A 220 -16.07 14.14 -1.32
C SER A 220 -14.66 14.71 -1.11
N LEU A 221 -14.00 14.38 0.02
CA LEU A 221 -12.64 14.82 0.29
C LEU A 221 -11.65 14.24 -0.72
N LEU A 222 -11.81 12.96 -1.08
CA LEU A 222 -10.93 12.33 -2.07
C LEU A 222 -11.06 12.99 -3.46
N LYS A 223 -12.28 13.37 -3.87
CA LYS A 223 -12.51 14.15 -5.10
C LYS A 223 -11.81 15.51 -5.09
N GLU A 224 -11.74 16.15 -3.93
CA GLU A 224 -11.06 17.43 -3.77
C GLU A 224 -9.53 17.29 -3.82
N ILE A 225 -8.99 16.28 -3.13
CA ILE A 225 -7.54 16.05 -2.99
C ILE A 225 -6.93 15.45 -4.26
N ALA A 226 -7.63 14.56 -4.98
CA ALA A 226 -7.04 13.78 -6.06
C ALA A 226 -6.36 14.61 -7.18
N PRO A 227 -6.94 15.72 -7.70
CA PRO A 227 -6.26 16.58 -8.66
C PRO A 227 -4.99 17.22 -8.10
N THR A 228 -5.01 17.67 -6.84
CA THR A 228 -3.85 18.25 -6.16
C THR A 228 -2.77 17.20 -5.93
N TRP A 229 -3.15 16.00 -5.49
CA TRP A 229 -2.24 14.86 -5.33
C TRP A 229 -1.54 14.53 -6.64
N MET A 230 -2.27 14.47 -7.75
CA MET A 230 -1.70 14.28 -9.10
C MET A 230 -0.69 15.37 -9.46
N ASN A 231 -1.06 16.64 -9.29
CA ASN A 231 -0.19 17.76 -9.64
C ASN A 231 1.07 17.83 -8.76
N VAL A 232 0.94 17.60 -7.44
CA VAL A 232 2.09 17.55 -6.54
C VAL A 232 2.99 16.36 -6.87
N SER A 233 2.42 15.20 -7.22
CA SER A 233 3.18 14.01 -7.62
C SER A 233 4.06 14.29 -8.84
N LEU A 234 3.51 14.95 -9.86
CA LEU A 234 4.29 15.39 -11.01
C LEU A 234 5.36 16.41 -10.59
N ARG A 235 5.00 17.46 -9.85
CA ARG A 235 5.94 18.51 -9.44
C ARG A 235 7.13 17.93 -8.67
N ILE A 236 6.90 16.97 -7.77
CA ILE A 236 7.96 16.24 -7.07
C ILE A 236 8.83 15.48 -8.07
N LYS A 237 8.23 14.73 -9.02
CA LYS A 237 8.98 13.98 -10.03
C LYS A 237 9.83 14.87 -10.95
N TYR A 238 9.39 16.10 -11.20
CA TYR A 238 10.12 17.06 -12.02
C TYR A 238 11.19 17.84 -11.25
N ASP A 239 11.15 17.87 -9.91
CA ASP A 239 12.18 18.47 -9.06
C ASP A 239 13.29 17.44 -8.75
N THR A 240 14.49 17.66 -9.29
CA THR A 240 15.62 16.73 -9.17
C THR A 240 15.98 16.38 -7.73
N GLU A 241 15.91 17.35 -6.80
CA GLU A 241 16.26 17.15 -5.40
C GLU A 241 15.18 16.35 -4.68
N ALA A 242 13.91 16.67 -4.92
CA ALA A 242 12.78 15.96 -4.30
C ALA A 242 12.63 14.53 -4.85
N ASP A 243 12.78 14.31 -6.16
CA ASP A 243 12.78 12.99 -6.78
C ASP A 243 13.91 12.13 -6.21
N ALA A 244 15.12 12.69 -6.09
CA ALA A 244 16.25 11.97 -5.50
C ALA A 244 16.05 11.67 -4.01
N LYS A 245 15.50 12.62 -3.24
CA LYS A 245 15.30 12.45 -1.79
C LYS A 245 14.19 11.46 -1.47
N PHE A 246 13.00 11.65 -2.05
CA PHE A 246 11.84 10.83 -1.74
C PHE A 246 11.85 9.50 -2.50
N GLY A 247 12.48 9.45 -3.68
CA GLY A 247 12.69 8.22 -4.43
C GLY A 247 11.39 7.45 -4.65
N TRP A 248 11.35 6.21 -4.17
CA TRP A 248 10.24 5.29 -4.39
C TRP A 248 8.95 5.66 -3.63
N VAL A 249 9.03 6.52 -2.59
CA VAL A 249 7.87 6.97 -1.79
C VAL A 249 7.38 8.38 -2.19
N GLN A 250 7.88 8.92 -3.29
CA GLN A 250 7.56 10.31 -3.69
C GLN A 250 6.05 10.56 -3.89
N GLU A 251 5.31 9.57 -4.39
CA GLU A 251 3.86 9.65 -4.54
C GLU A 251 3.16 9.70 -3.17
N MET A 252 3.64 8.93 -2.18
CA MET A 252 3.10 8.93 -0.82
C MET A 252 3.27 10.31 -0.15
N TYR A 253 4.45 10.94 -0.32
CA TYR A 253 4.66 12.33 0.12
C TYR A 253 3.73 13.30 -0.59
N ALA A 254 3.51 13.13 -1.90
CA ALA A 254 2.56 13.96 -2.64
C ALA A 254 1.13 13.83 -2.11
N TYR A 255 0.68 12.63 -1.74
CA TYR A 255 -0.63 12.42 -1.12
C TYR A 255 -0.73 13.14 0.23
N ALA A 256 0.28 12.99 1.09
CA ALA A 256 0.31 13.64 2.41
C ALA A 256 0.34 15.18 2.28
N ILE A 257 1.13 15.71 1.35
CA ILE A 257 1.21 17.16 1.07
C ILE A 257 -0.11 17.68 0.49
N ALA A 258 -0.72 16.96 -0.45
CA ALA A 258 -2.01 17.34 -1.01
C ALA A 258 -3.09 17.36 0.08
N SER A 259 -3.13 16.35 0.94
CA SER A 259 -4.04 16.33 2.09
C SER A 259 -3.86 17.56 2.99
N ALA A 260 -2.61 17.91 3.32
CA ALA A 260 -2.31 19.10 4.12
C ALA A 260 -2.71 20.42 3.42
N LEU A 261 -2.50 20.52 2.10
CA LEU A 261 -2.94 21.69 1.30
C LEU A 261 -4.46 21.91 1.35
N HIS A 262 -5.23 20.84 1.55
CA HIS A 262 -6.68 20.87 1.71
C HIS A 262 -7.14 20.87 3.18
N GLY A 263 -6.22 21.01 4.14
CA GLY A 263 -6.54 21.01 5.58
C GLY A 263 -7.05 19.67 6.11
N VAL A 264 -6.79 18.57 5.41
CA VAL A 264 -7.27 17.23 5.77
C VAL A 264 -6.28 16.56 6.72
N LYS A 265 -6.81 16.13 7.87
CA LYS A 265 -6.06 15.44 8.93
C LYS A 265 -6.52 14.00 9.11
N HIS A 266 -5.56 13.08 9.21
CA HIS A 266 -5.84 11.65 9.32
C HIS A 266 -5.81 11.16 10.77
N SER A 267 -6.76 10.28 11.10
CA SER A 267 -6.68 9.41 12.27
C SER A 267 -5.70 8.27 11.95
N LEU A 268 -4.62 8.16 12.71
CA LEU A 268 -3.57 7.17 12.46
C LEU A 268 -3.86 5.85 13.18
N HIS A 269 -3.92 4.76 12.42
CA HIS A 269 -4.21 3.42 12.93
C HIS A 269 -3.03 2.47 12.70
N LYS A 270 -2.24 2.20 13.75
CA LYS A 270 -1.13 1.23 13.70
C LYS A 270 -1.60 -0.19 13.40
N ASN A 271 -2.81 -0.55 13.82
CA ASN A 271 -3.40 -1.85 13.56
C ASN A 271 -4.19 -1.87 12.24
N PHE A 272 -4.00 -0.92 11.32
CA PHE A 272 -4.68 -0.98 10.03
C PHE A 272 -4.12 -2.15 9.21
N MET A 273 -2.79 -2.28 9.15
CA MET A 273 -2.12 -3.37 8.47
C MET A 273 -0.87 -3.85 9.23
N VAL A 274 -0.38 -5.03 8.83
CA VAL A 274 0.94 -5.57 9.19
C VAL A 274 1.77 -5.81 7.94
N GLN A 275 3.10 -5.73 8.08
CA GLN A 275 4.08 -5.86 7.02
C GLN A 275 5.08 -6.98 7.36
N PRO A 276 4.76 -8.25 7.03
CA PRO A 276 5.73 -9.34 7.13
C PRO A 276 6.96 -9.06 6.26
N PRO A 277 8.18 -9.42 6.70
CA PRO A 277 8.47 -10.21 7.91
C PRO A 277 8.63 -9.39 9.21
N PHE A 278 8.51 -8.06 9.14
CA PHE A 278 8.88 -7.16 10.25
C PHE A 278 7.83 -7.15 11.37
N ASP A 279 6.56 -7.10 11.01
CA ASP A 279 5.47 -7.22 11.98
C ASP A 279 5.24 -8.70 12.29
N ARG A 280 5.61 -9.16 13.48
CA ARG A 280 5.70 -10.59 13.78
C ARG A 280 4.37 -11.25 14.14
N VAL A 281 3.43 -10.48 14.66
CA VAL A 281 2.15 -10.95 15.24
C VAL A 281 1.02 -10.25 14.51
N LEU A 282 -0.05 -10.98 14.18
CA LEU A 282 -1.19 -10.40 13.47
C LEU A 282 -2.05 -9.52 14.38
N GLY A 283 -2.28 -9.99 15.61
CA GLY A 283 -3.02 -9.28 16.65
C GLY A 283 -4.38 -8.77 16.16
N ASN A 284 -4.63 -7.48 16.38
CA ASN A 284 -5.87 -6.84 15.98
C ASN A 284 -5.84 -6.21 14.57
N SER A 285 -4.84 -6.52 13.75
CA SER A 285 -4.72 -5.93 12.42
C SER A 285 -5.68 -6.52 11.38
N TYR A 286 -6.03 -5.72 10.38
CA TYR A 286 -7.04 -6.06 9.37
C TYR A 286 -6.47 -6.50 8.02
N ILE A 287 -5.28 -6.00 7.67
CA ILE A 287 -4.64 -6.24 6.38
C ILE A 287 -3.24 -6.82 6.61
N ILE A 288 -2.86 -7.82 5.81
CA ILE A 288 -1.46 -8.16 5.57
C ILE A 288 -1.04 -7.46 4.28
N HIS A 289 0.00 -6.63 4.35
CA HIS A 289 0.63 -5.99 3.19
C HIS A 289 1.97 -6.67 2.90
N TYR A 290 2.02 -7.55 1.89
CA TYR A 290 3.16 -8.43 1.64
C TYR A 290 4.20 -7.82 0.67
N THR A 291 4.69 -6.63 1.01
CA THR A 291 5.62 -5.90 0.15
C THR A 291 7.06 -6.41 0.18
N TYR A 292 7.51 -6.93 1.33
CA TYR A 292 8.89 -7.34 1.56
C TYR A 292 9.11 -8.83 1.26
N GLY A 293 10.32 -9.16 0.80
CA GLY A 293 10.77 -10.54 0.66
C GLY A 293 10.91 -11.23 2.02
N ASN A 294 10.48 -12.48 2.06
CA ASN A 294 10.52 -13.33 3.25
C ASN A 294 11.55 -14.42 2.99
N GLU A 295 12.79 -14.23 3.44
CA GLU A 295 13.91 -15.15 3.22
C GLU A 295 14.33 -15.73 4.57
N TYR A 296 14.28 -17.05 4.74
CA TYR A 296 14.54 -17.71 6.02
C TYR A 296 15.43 -18.95 5.90
N SER A 297 16.23 -19.21 6.93
CA SER A 297 16.86 -20.53 7.13
C SER A 297 15.82 -21.55 7.55
N LEU A 298 16.13 -22.85 7.43
CA LEU A 298 15.28 -23.95 7.92
C LEU A 298 15.11 -23.95 9.44
N LYS A 299 15.90 -23.16 10.17
CA LYS A 299 15.75 -22.91 11.61
C LYS A 299 14.83 -21.73 11.94
N GLY A 300 14.27 -21.06 10.93
CA GLY A 300 13.36 -19.92 11.10
C GLY A 300 14.06 -18.58 11.32
N GLU A 301 15.34 -18.46 10.97
CA GLU A 301 16.11 -17.22 11.11
C GLU A 301 15.97 -16.37 9.84
N LEU A 302 15.66 -15.08 9.98
CA LEU A 302 15.50 -14.16 8.86
C LEU A 302 16.85 -13.90 8.16
N MET A 303 16.93 -14.15 6.86
CA MET A 303 18.11 -14.04 6.01
C MET A 303 18.04 -12.80 5.10
N TYR A 304 17.92 -11.62 5.69
CA TYR A 304 17.77 -10.37 4.94
C TYR A 304 18.93 -10.13 3.96
N GLY A 305 18.60 -9.85 2.69
CA GLY A 305 19.58 -9.61 1.61
C GLY A 305 20.33 -10.87 1.14
N LYS A 306 19.94 -12.07 1.59
CA LYS A 306 20.48 -13.35 1.16
C LYS A 306 19.38 -14.25 0.62
N ILE A 307 19.75 -15.24 -0.18
CA ILE A 307 18.82 -16.30 -0.59
C ILE A 307 18.61 -17.23 0.60
N GLY A 308 17.40 -17.24 1.14
CA GLY A 308 16.97 -18.15 2.18
C GLY A 308 16.76 -19.57 1.66
N GLU A 309 16.84 -20.54 2.57
CA GLU A 309 16.53 -21.95 2.29
C GLU A 309 15.02 -22.13 2.06
N TRP A 310 14.21 -21.39 2.84
CA TRP A 310 12.80 -21.17 2.54
C TRP A 310 12.60 -19.71 2.14
N ARG A 311 11.78 -19.45 1.12
CA ARG A 311 11.49 -18.09 0.70
C ARG A 311 10.12 -17.87 0.09
N PHE A 312 9.59 -16.68 0.33
CA PHE A 312 8.51 -16.08 -0.44
C PHE A 312 8.87 -14.63 -0.80
N GLU A 313 9.20 -14.42 -2.07
CA GLU A 313 9.41 -13.09 -2.66
C GLU A 313 8.47 -12.94 -3.86
N LYS A 314 7.50 -12.03 -3.76
CA LYS A 314 6.49 -11.82 -4.80
C LYS A 314 7.09 -11.41 -6.15
N ARG A 315 8.25 -10.74 -6.13
CA ARG A 315 9.00 -10.33 -7.33
C ARG A 315 9.67 -11.50 -8.07
N MET A 316 9.55 -12.73 -7.57
CA MET A 316 9.87 -13.93 -8.35
C MET A 316 8.74 -14.32 -9.32
N TYR A 317 7.55 -13.75 -9.15
CA TYR A 317 6.32 -14.09 -9.89
C TYR A 317 5.87 -12.90 -10.77
N LEU A 318 6.80 -12.39 -11.58
CA LEU A 318 6.56 -11.22 -12.44
C LEU A 318 5.75 -11.55 -13.69
N THR A 319 5.99 -12.73 -14.26
CA THR A 319 5.43 -13.16 -15.56
C THR A 319 4.31 -14.19 -15.41
N GLN A 320 4.14 -14.76 -14.23
CA GLN A 320 3.16 -15.80 -13.93
C GLN A 320 2.83 -15.77 -12.42
N PRO A 321 1.69 -16.33 -11.98
CA PRO A 321 1.36 -16.39 -10.57
C PRO A 321 2.27 -17.35 -9.82
N PRO A 322 2.36 -17.26 -8.48
CA PRO A 322 3.01 -18.29 -7.68
C PRO A 322 2.33 -19.66 -7.89
N PRO A 323 3.08 -20.77 -7.86
CA PRO A 323 2.48 -22.10 -7.95
C PRO A 323 1.52 -22.33 -6.79
N ARG A 324 0.52 -23.20 -7.01
CA ARG A 324 -0.32 -23.69 -5.92
C ARG A 324 0.53 -24.45 -4.91
N ASN A 325 0.05 -24.51 -3.66
CA ASN A 325 0.69 -25.26 -2.57
C ASN A 325 2.13 -24.83 -2.30
N LEU A 326 2.35 -23.52 -2.13
CA LEU A 326 3.60 -22.99 -1.59
C LEU A 326 3.94 -23.71 -0.29
N THR A 327 5.21 -24.07 -0.12
CA THR A 327 5.68 -24.71 1.11
C THR A 327 5.47 -23.77 2.29
N LEU A 328 4.96 -24.31 3.41
CA LEU A 328 4.84 -23.53 4.63
C LEU A 328 6.24 -23.15 5.14
N PRO A 329 6.37 -21.95 5.75
CA PRO A 329 7.64 -21.55 6.34
C PRO A 329 8.06 -22.49 7.50
N PRO A 330 9.37 -22.62 7.76
CA PRO A 330 9.87 -23.45 8.85
C PRO A 330 9.39 -22.97 10.23
N PRO A 331 9.48 -23.82 11.27
CA PRO A 331 9.23 -23.41 12.65
C PRO A 331 10.06 -22.19 13.06
N GLY A 332 9.51 -21.31 13.89
CA GLY A 332 10.19 -20.09 14.36
C GLY A 332 9.97 -18.84 13.50
N VAL A 333 9.46 -19.01 12.27
CA VAL A 333 9.07 -17.90 11.40
C VAL A 333 7.84 -17.16 11.98
N PRO A 334 7.75 -15.82 11.82
CA PRO A 334 6.66 -15.05 12.41
C PRO A 334 5.26 -15.47 11.96
N GLU A 335 4.28 -15.25 12.84
CA GLU A 335 2.86 -15.62 12.63
C GLU A 335 2.31 -15.01 11.34
N THR A 336 2.65 -13.75 11.06
CA THR A 336 2.18 -13.00 9.89
C THR A 336 2.67 -13.60 8.57
N VAL A 337 3.90 -14.13 8.53
CA VAL A 337 4.46 -14.82 7.37
C VAL A 337 3.78 -16.18 7.18
N VAL A 338 3.59 -16.94 8.27
CA VAL A 338 2.85 -18.21 8.23
C VAL A 338 1.42 -17.97 7.73
N ARG A 339 0.75 -16.94 8.22
CA ARG A 339 -0.61 -16.57 7.84
C ARG A 339 -0.68 -16.15 6.37
N LEU A 340 0.24 -15.31 5.91
CA LEU A 340 0.36 -14.90 4.51
C LEU A 340 0.41 -16.11 3.58
N VAL A 341 1.32 -17.06 3.83
CA VAL A 341 1.52 -18.23 2.96
C VAL A 341 0.28 -19.14 2.96
N LYS A 342 -0.34 -19.36 4.13
CA LYS A 342 -1.61 -20.10 4.22
C LYS A 342 -2.71 -19.44 3.40
N MET A 343 -2.83 -18.12 3.47
CA MET A 343 -3.86 -17.37 2.74
C MET A 343 -3.62 -17.32 1.23
N LEU A 344 -2.36 -17.27 0.80
CA LEU A 344 -1.97 -17.42 -0.62
C LEU A 344 -2.31 -18.82 -1.14
N ASN A 345 -2.02 -19.86 -0.35
CA ASN A 345 -2.35 -21.24 -0.70
C ASN A 345 -3.86 -21.46 -0.81
N GLU A 346 -4.64 -20.96 0.16
CA GLU A 346 -6.09 -21.11 0.10
C GLU A 346 -6.68 -20.38 -1.12
N ALA A 347 -6.29 -19.12 -1.35
CA ALA A 347 -6.81 -18.36 -2.47
C ALA A 347 -6.39 -18.98 -3.81
N SER A 348 -5.10 -19.29 -4.00
CA SER A 348 -4.62 -19.95 -5.23
C SER A 348 -5.31 -21.30 -5.45
N ALA A 349 -5.59 -22.08 -4.39
CA ALA A 349 -6.33 -23.34 -4.48
C ALA A 349 -7.78 -23.18 -4.95
N ASN A 350 -8.44 -22.08 -4.61
CA ASN A 350 -9.87 -21.88 -4.87
C ASN A 350 -10.17 -20.95 -6.06
N ILE A 351 -9.17 -20.24 -6.59
CA ILE A 351 -9.33 -19.38 -7.76
C ILE A 351 -9.28 -20.24 -9.04
N PRO A 352 -10.34 -20.27 -9.87
CA PRO A 352 -10.36 -21.01 -11.13
C PRO A 352 -9.34 -20.48 -12.13
N GLY A 353 -8.70 -21.36 -12.90
CA GLY A 353 -7.71 -20.94 -13.90
C GLY A 353 -6.55 -20.13 -13.30
N TRP A 354 -6.12 -20.45 -12.08
CA TRP A 354 -5.03 -19.72 -11.41
C TRP A 354 -3.77 -19.64 -12.27
N GLU A 355 -3.44 -20.71 -12.98
CA GLU A 355 -2.26 -20.85 -13.83
C GLU A 355 -2.34 -20.06 -15.14
N LYS A 356 -3.53 -19.57 -15.52
CA LYS A 356 -3.80 -18.88 -16.79
C LYS A 356 -4.21 -17.42 -16.49
N LEU A 357 -3.26 -16.48 -16.59
CA LEU A 357 -3.47 -15.04 -16.37
C LEU A 357 -3.64 -14.23 -17.65
#